data_AF-A0A6V6YNB7-F1
#
_entry.id   AF-A0A6V6YNB7-F1
#
_cell.length_a   1.000
_cell.length_b   1.000
_cell.length_c   1.000
_cell.angle_alpha   90.00
_cell.angle_beta   90.00
_cell.angle_gamma   90.00
#
_symmetry.space_group_name_H-M   'P 1'
#
loop_
_entity.id
_entity.type
_entity.pdbx_description
1 polymer ?
#
loop_
_entity_poly.entity_id
_entity_poly.type
_entity_poly.pdbx_seq_one_letter_code
_entity_poly.pdbx_strand_id
1 'polypeptide(L)' 'MENKKVIILGSSRKNGNTTKIVDEISKENNLDVVNLSDYTISYYDYESKNIGDDFLPLIKKNSRTVRHFNFCNAHLLV' A
#
# COMPACT_ATOMS: atom_id res chain seq x y z
N MET A 1 -13.85 20.03 4.72
CA MET A 1 -13.74 18.56 4.62
C MET A 1 -12.28 18.20 4.83
N GLU A 2 -11.98 17.42 5.87
CA GLU A 2 -10.60 17.01 6.18
C GLU A 2 -9.98 16.16 5.07
N ASN A 3 -8.74 16.47 4.71
CA ASN A 3 -7.93 15.62 3.85
C ASN A 3 -7.48 14.40 4.65
N LYS A 4 -8.23 13.29 4.54
CA LYS A 4 -7.78 11.99 5.07
C LYS A 4 -6.53 11.54 4.31
N LYS A 5 -5.42 11.46 5.02
CA LYS A 5 -4.15 10.92 4.51
C LYS A 5 -4.11 9.43 4.83
N VAL A 6 -3.81 8.63 3.82
CA VAL A 6 -3.67 7.16 3.94
C VAL A 6 -2.27 6.79 3.50
N ILE A 7 -1.62 5.91 4.27
CA ILE A 7 -0.34 5.30 3.90
C ILE A 7 -0.63 3.98 3.20
N ILE A 8 -0.08 3.80 2.00
CA ILE A 8 -0.13 2.53 1.27
C ILE A 8 1.21 1.81 1.44
N LEU A 9 1.19 0.65 2.09
CA LEU A 9 2.36 -0.17 2.37
C LEU A 9 2.42 -1.35 1.41
N GLY A 10 3.42 -1.35 0.53
CA GLY A 10 3.74 -2.47 -0.38
C GLY A 10 5.00 -3.20 0.02
N SER A 11 5.03 -3.82 1.21
CA SER A 11 6.21 -4.61 1.64
C SER A 11 6.07 -6.06 1.23
N SER A 12 7.14 -6.65 0.71
CA SER A 12 7.23 -8.07 0.38
C SER A 12 7.13 -8.98 1.61
N ARG A 13 7.34 -8.44 2.82
CA ARG A 13 7.27 -9.17 4.09
C ARG A 13 6.31 -8.45 5.04
N LYS A 14 5.25 -9.14 5.47
CA LYS A 14 4.25 -8.58 6.41
C LYS A 14 4.87 -8.03 7.69
N ASN A 15 5.88 -8.70 8.27
CA ASN A 15 6.54 -8.29 9.51
C ASN A 15 7.94 -7.68 9.29
N GLY A 16 8.17 -7.08 8.12
CA GLY A 16 9.44 -6.43 7.80
C GLY A 16 9.69 -5.15 8.60
N ASN A 17 10.92 -4.66 8.57
CA ASN A 17 11.29 -3.39 9.21
C ASN A 17 10.45 -2.22 8.66
N THR A 18 10.12 -2.24 7.37
CA THR A 18 9.25 -1.24 6.73
C THR A 18 7.87 -1.18 7.36
N THR A 19 7.26 -2.33 7.68
CA THR A 19 5.95 -2.37 8.36
C THR A 19 6.04 -1.72 9.74
N LYS A 20 7.08 -2.04 10.52
CA LYS A 20 7.26 -1.47 11.87
C LYS A 20 7.41 0.04 11.84
N ILE A 21 8.23 0.57 10.93
CA ILE A 21 8.44 2.02 10.78
C ILE A 21 7.13 2.70 10.37
N VAL A 22 6.38 2.10 9.45
CA VAL A 22 5.08 2.64 9.02
C VAL A 22 4.05 2.61 10.14
N ASP A 23 4.01 1.55 10.95
CA ASP A 23 3.13 1.45 12.12
C ASP A 23 3.42 2.55 13.16
N GLU A 24 4.68 2.86 13.40
CA GLU A 24 5.07 3.95 14.31
C GLU A 24 4.66 5.32 13.77
N ILE A 25 4.97 5.62 12.50
CA ILE A 25 4.59 6.88 11.85
C ILE A 25 3.07 7.05 11.81
N SER A 26 2.33 5.97 11.54
CA SER A 26 0.87 5.97 11.50
C SER A 26 0.27 6.28 12.86
N LYS A 27 0.79 5.68 13.93
CA LYS A 27 0.33 5.95 15.30
C LYS A 27 0.57 7.41 15.69
N GLU A 28 1.74 7.97 15.37
CA GLU A 28 2.08 9.35 15.71
C GLU A 28 1.23 10.38 14.96
N ASN A 29 0.90 10.09 13.70
CA ASN A 29 0.18 11.02 12.83
C ASN A 29 -1.33 10.70 12.71
N ASN A 30 -1.81 9.69 13.44
CA ASN A 30 -3.17 9.15 13.41
C ASN A 30 -3.67 8.90 11.96
N LEU A 31 -2.83 8.22 11.18
CA LEU A 31 -3.05 7.94 9.76
C LEU A 31 -3.53 6.52 9.55
N ASP A 32 -4.45 6.33 8.60
CA ASP A 32 -4.87 5.00 8.16
C ASP A 32 -3.74 4.33 7.36
N VAL A 33 -3.43 3.08 7.67
CA VAL A 33 -2.45 2.26 6.92
C VAL A 33 -3.18 1.17 6.15
N VAL A 34 -2.88 1.07 4.87
CA VAL A 34 -3.39 0.05 3.96
C VAL A 34 -2.21 -0.79 3.51
N ASN A 35 -2.14 -2.04 3.98
CA ASN A 35 -1.11 -2.97 3.56
C ASN A 35 -1.57 -3.75 2.32
N LEU A 36 -0.87 -3.59 1.19
CA LEU A 36 -1.20 -4.24 -0.08
C LEU A 36 -1.11 -5.77 0.02
N SER A 37 -0.30 -6.30 0.95
CA SER A 37 -0.20 -7.75 1.17
C SER A 37 -1.40 -8.38 1.89
N ASP A 38 -2.36 -7.57 2.35
CA ASP A 38 -3.65 -8.04 2.87
C ASP A 38 -4.70 -8.20 1.76
N TYR A 39 -4.39 -7.81 0.53
CA TYR A 39 -5.27 -7.87 -0.63
C TYR A 39 -4.76 -8.88 -1.67
N THR A 40 -5.67 -9.45 -2.44
CA THR A 40 -5.31 -10.32 -3.56
C THR A 40 -5.13 -9.45 -4.80
N ILE A 41 -3.89 -9.03 -5.04
CA ILE A 41 -3.51 -8.21 -6.19
C ILE A 41 -2.70 -9.08 -7.13
N SER A 42 -3.21 -9.25 -8.35
CA SER A 42 -2.50 -9.98 -9.40
C SER A 42 -1.37 -9.14 -9.99
N TYR A 43 -0.39 -9.80 -10.58
CA TYR A 43 0.60 -9.12 -11.42
C TYR A 43 -0.10 -8.36 -12.53
N TYR A 44 0.44 -7.21 -12.91
CA TYR A 44 -0.12 -6.45 -14.03
C TYR A 44 -0.19 -7.32 -15.30
N ASP A 45 -1.37 -7.39 -15.89
CA ASP A 45 -1.66 -8.15 -17.11
C ASP A 45 -2.09 -7.18 -18.21
N TYR A 46 -1.34 -7.14 -19.32
CA TYR A 46 -1.65 -6.31 -20.47
C TYR A 46 -2.95 -6.75 -21.17
N GLU A 47 -3.34 -8.01 -21.01
CA GLU A 47 -4.63 -8.52 -21.52
C GLU A 47 -5.79 -8.17 -20.60
N SER A 48 -5.53 -7.47 -19.48
CA SER A 48 -6.52 -7.00 -18.52
C SER A 48 -7.41 -8.11 -17.97
N LYS A 49 -6.93 -9.36 -17.84
CA LYS A 49 -7.74 -10.47 -17.30
C LYS A 49 -7.92 -10.40 -15.78
N ASN A 50 -7.17 -9.53 -15.10
CA ASN A 50 -7.22 -9.34 -13.65
C ASN A 50 -8.38 -8.45 -13.16
N ILE A 51 -9.50 -8.40 -13.89
CA ILE A 51 -10.67 -7.56 -13.58
C ILE A 51 -11.25 -7.87 -12.19
N GLY A 52 -11.05 -9.10 -11.70
CA GLY A 52 -11.53 -9.57 -10.41
C GLY A 52 -10.57 -9.33 -9.23
N ASP A 53 -9.43 -8.67 -9.43
CA ASP A 53 -8.49 -8.41 -8.34
C ASP A 53 -8.93 -7.23 -7.45
N ASP A 54 -8.28 -7.12 -6.29
CA ASP A 54 -8.59 -6.10 -5.30
C ASP A 54 -7.96 -4.73 -5.62
N PHE A 55 -7.16 -4.61 -6.69
CA PHE A 55 -6.37 -3.39 -6.97
C PHE A 55 -7.28 -2.20 -7.30
N LEU A 56 -8.18 -2.36 -8.26
CA LEU A 56 -9.08 -1.29 -8.69
C LEU A 56 -10.05 -0.84 -7.56
N PRO A 57 -10.72 -1.76 -6.83
CA PRO A 57 -11.53 -1.38 -5.67
C PRO A 57 -10.73 -0.61 -4.60
N LEU A 58 -9.50 -1.03 -4.33
CA LEU A 58 -8.64 -0.41 -3.32
C LEU A 58 -8.25 1.02 -3.69
N ILE A 59 -7.79 1.24 -4.93
CA ILE A 59 -7.40 2.57 -5.40
C ILE A 59 -8.64 3.48 -5.48
N LYS A 60 -9.79 2.96 -5.92
CA LYS A 60 -11.03 3.75 -5.98
C LYS A 60 -11.47 4.23 -4.59
N LYS A 61 -11.36 3.37 -3.57
CA LYS A 61 -11.66 3.69 -2.18
C LYS A 61 -10.74 4.77 -1.60
N ASN A 62 -9.46 4.77 -2.01
CA ASN A 62 -8.42 5.65 -1.47
C ASN A 62 -8.05 6.83 -2.39
N SER A 63 -8.75 7.00 -3.53
CA SER A 63 -8.48 7.97 -4.61
C SER A 63 -8.54 9.44 -4.21
N ARG A 64 -8.89 9.76 -2.95
CA ARG A 64 -9.06 11.14 -2.48
C ARG A 64 -7.85 11.79 -1.82
N THR A 65 -6.79 11.07 -1.45
CA THR A 65 -5.46 11.64 -1.13
C THR A 65 -4.46 10.49 -0.92
N VAL A 66 -3.61 10.23 -1.92
CA VAL A 66 -2.40 9.43 -1.77
C VAL A 66 -1.23 10.41 -1.79
N ARG A 67 -0.66 10.69 -0.62
CA ARG A 67 0.64 11.38 -0.52
C ARG A 67 1.55 10.43 0.25
N HIS A 68 2.61 10.00 -0.42
CA HIS A 68 3.66 9.07 0.01
C HIS A 68 3.43 7.59 -0.37
N PHE A 69 3.97 7.23 -1.53
CA PHE A 69 4.16 5.84 -1.97
C PHE A 69 5.64 5.52 -1.75
N ASN A 70 5.99 4.91 -0.61
CA ASN A 70 7.36 4.44 -0.39
C ASN A 70 7.47 2.99 -0.88
N PHE A 71 7.93 2.81 -2.12
CA PHE A 71 8.45 1.52 -2.57
C PHE A 71 9.84 1.30 -1.95
N CYS A 72 9.91 0.88 -0.69
CA CYS A 72 11.15 0.35 -0.14
C CYS A 72 11.31 -1.12 -0.55
N ASN A 73 11.85 -1.33 -1.75
CA ASN A 73 12.35 -2.64 -2.15
C ASN A 73 13.64 -2.91 -1.35
N ALA A 74 13.56 -3.69 -0.28
CA ALA A 74 14.73 -4.17 0.44
C ALA A 74 15.34 -5.39 -0.28
N HIS A 75 15.76 -5.22 -1.54
CA HIS A 75 16.70 -6.13 -2.20
C HIS A 75 17.26 -5.50 -3.49
N LEU A 76 18.40 -4.81 -3.35
CA LEU A 76 19.40 -4.75 -4.42
C LEU A 76 20.77 -4.76 -3.76
N LEU A 77 21.23 -5.98 -3.47
CA LEU A 77 22.64 -6.28 -3.25
C LEU A 77 22.91 -7.61 -3.97
N VAL A 78 22.93 -7.53 -5.31
CA VAL A 78 23.95 -8.10 -6.20
C VAL A 78 24.01 -7.20 -7.42
#